data_AF-R6DBP0-F1
#
_entry.id   AF-R6DBP0-F1
#
_cell.length_a   1.000
_cell.length_b   1.000
_cell.length_c   1.000
_cell.angle_alpha   90.00
_cell.angle_beta   90.00
_cell.angle_gamma   90.00
#
_symmetry.space_group_name_H-M   'P 1'
#
loop_
_entity.id
_entity.type
_entity.pdbx_description
1 polymer ?
#
loop_
_entity_poly.entity_id
_entity_poly.type
_entity_poly.pdbx_seq_one_letter_code
_entity_poly.pdbx_strand_id
1 'polypeptide(L)'
;MRFCPNCGSKNTDDAKFCISCGNPLAAKRTTARPHPKKGNAISNFFSDYIGTNNDDLNWKILFTDIFKSHTREEAEEIFICGTKKTTPPPSSILSEMPKPWFYSRVFAVFSIAAVLLWICCTSFQNSNTLPGLIMLGSLAVPLSVMIMFLELNVWKDYSLYNVIIVFLIGGCASLVATLFIITLFPTGELDYVGAFLTGLFEEAGKAIIVYLFLKRMHRPTILRALLIGACVGAGFAAFESAGYSFNCFLAGGFSFMMNNIFLRGFLAPGGHVVWAAISGAAMVIASKAAAKPIDSYIFSDSRFLRLFAIPVVLHALWDCPLCSAILPEIYAVPIFLLVCAWIVILLLINMGLAEVAQISRKSLNQ
;
A
#
# COMPACT_ATOMS: atom_id res chain seq x y z
N MET A 1 -42.44 -25.38 33.05
CA MET A 1 -41.83 -26.03 34.22
C MET A 1 -40.77 -27.00 33.70
N ARG A 2 -39.63 -27.15 34.38
CA ARG A 2 -38.51 -28.00 33.93
C ARG A 2 -38.20 -29.12 34.92
N PHE A 3 -37.75 -30.26 34.40
CA PHE A 3 -37.35 -31.40 35.22
C PHE A 3 -35.83 -31.44 35.35
N CYS A 4 -35.35 -31.79 36.55
CA CYS A 4 -33.93 -31.91 36.78
C CYS A 4 -33.36 -33.11 36.00
N PRO A 5 -32.35 -32.93 35.13
CA PRO A 5 -31.79 -34.03 34.36
C PRO A 5 -31.05 -35.06 35.22
N ASN A 6 -30.70 -34.71 36.46
CA ASN A 6 -29.98 -35.62 37.37
C ASN A 6 -30.89 -36.46 38.26
N CYS A 7 -32.02 -35.92 38.75
CA CYS A 7 -32.89 -36.63 39.69
C CYS A 7 -34.38 -36.66 39.30
N GLY A 8 -34.76 -36.07 38.16
CA GLY A 8 -36.13 -36.08 37.66
C GLY A 8 -37.13 -35.21 38.42
N SER A 9 -36.72 -34.50 39.48
CA SER A 9 -37.64 -33.65 40.24
C SER A 9 -38.13 -32.43 39.45
N LYS A 10 -39.36 -32.01 39.73
CA LYS A 10 -40.03 -30.90 39.05
C LYS A 10 -39.61 -29.56 39.65
N ASN A 11 -39.11 -28.65 38.81
CA ASN A 11 -38.60 -27.34 39.20
C ASN A 11 -39.28 -26.21 38.37
N THR A 12 -39.28 -24.99 38.91
CA THR A 12 -39.78 -23.81 38.19
C THR A 12 -38.84 -23.46 37.01
N ASP A 13 -39.37 -22.83 35.96
CA ASP A 13 -38.61 -22.59 34.72
C ASP A 13 -37.40 -21.67 34.89
N ASP A 14 -37.39 -20.86 35.95
CA ASP A 14 -36.37 -19.89 36.33
C ASP A 14 -35.38 -20.41 37.40
N ALA A 15 -35.64 -21.57 38.03
CA ALA A 15 -34.82 -22.10 39.13
C ALA A 15 -33.39 -22.51 38.72
N LYS A 16 -32.38 -21.69 39.03
CA LYS A 16 -30.97 -21.94 38.64
C LYS A 16 -30.39 -23.26 39.17
N PHE A 17 -30.92 -23.78 40.27
CA PHE A 17 -30.52 -25.04 40.89
C PHE A 17 -31.75 -25.89 41.22
N CYS A 18 -31.58 -27.20 41.20
CA CYS A 18 -32.63 -28.16 41.55
C CYS A 18 -32.98 -28.08 43.04
N ILE A 19 -34.26 -27.87 43.36
CA ILE A 19 -34.74 -27.75 44.75
C ILE A 19 -34.53 -29.03 45.57
N SER A 20 -34.48 -30.19 44.90
CA SER A 20 -34.43 -31.48 45.58
C SER A 20 -33.02 -32.07 45.73
N CYS A 21 -32.06 -31.70 44.86
CA CYS A 21 -30.71 -32.28 44.90
C CYS A 21 -29.57 -31.26 44.72
N GLY A 22 -29.88 -29.97 44.59
CA GLY A 22 -28.90 -28.89 44.51
C GLY A 22 -28.14 -28.76 43.19
N ASN A 23 -28.33 -29.67 42.22
CA ASN A 23 -27.57 -29.63 40.97
C ASN A 23 -27.99 -28.43 40.07
N PRO A 24 -27.04 -27.75 39.39
CA PRO A 24 -27.34 -26.61 38.54
C PRO A 24 -28.18 -27.01 37.31
N LEU A 25 -29.25 -26.27 37.06
CA LEU A 25 -30.13 -26.46 35.91
C LEU A 25 -29.74 -25.48 34.81
N ALA A 26 -29.13 -25.99 33.73
CA ALA A 26 -28.61 -25.19 32.62
C ALA A 26 -29.61 -24.10 32.18
N ALA A 27 -29.14 -22.84 32.14
CA ALA A 27 -29.95 -21.71 31.74
C ALA A 27 -30.32 -21.81 30.25
N LYS A 28 -31.59 -21.55 29.92
CA LYS A 28 -32.02 -21.35 28.53
C LYS A 28 -31.15 -20.24 27.92
N ARG A 29 -30.31 -20.59 26.94
CA ARG A 29 -29.64 -19.62 26.06
C ARG A 29 -30.71 -18.87 25.28
N THR A 30 -31.15 -17.72 25.79
CA THR A 30 -31.74 -16.69 24.95
C THR A 30 -30.67 -16.21 24.00
N THR A 31 -30.89 -16.42 22.71
CA THR A 31 -30.07 -15.94 21.60
C THR A 31 -30.08 -14.41 21.57
N ALA A 32 -29.27 -13.80 22.42
CA ALA A 32 -28.90 -12.40 22.26
C ALA A 32 -28.06 -12.30 20.98
N ARG A 33 -28.58 -11.57 19.98
CA ARG A 33 -27.78 -11.10 18.84
C ARG A 33 -26.55 -10.37 19.40
N PRO A 34 -25.34 -10.58 18.86
CA PRO A 34 -24.18 -9.85 19.35
C PRO A 34 -24.41 -8.35 19.07
N HIS A 35 -24.29 -7.54 20.11
CA HIS A 35 -24.17 -6.09 19.94
C HIS A 35 -22.93 -5.78 19.09
N PRO A 36 -23.01 -4.90 18.09
CA PRO A 36 -21.82 -4.47 17.37
C PRO A 36 -20.94 -3.67 18.33
N LYS A 37 -19.68 -4.08 18.49
CA LYS A 37 -18.66 -3.25 19.14
C LYS A 37 -18.57 -1.94 18.36
N LYS A 38 -18.48 -0.80 19.05
CA LYS A 38 -18.18 0.51 18.44
C LYS A 38 -16.82 0.44 17.74
N GLY A 39 -16.81 0.10 16.46
CA GLY A 39 -15.67 0.24 15.57
C GLY A 39 -15.51 1.70 15.12
N ASN A 40 -14.27 2.15 14.96
CA ASN A 40 -13.95 3.45 14.36
C ASN A 40 -14.56 3.57 12.96
N ALA A 41 -14.89 4.78 12.49
CA ALA A 41 -15.53 5.00 11.18
C ALA A 41 -14.79 4.32 10.01
N ILE A 42 -13.45 4.30 10.08
CA ILE A 42 -12.59 3.57 9.15
C ILE A 42 -12.81 2.06 9.27
N SER A 43 -12.84 1.49 10.47
CA SER A 43 -13.08 0.05 10.61
C SER A 43 -14.46 -0.36 10.13
N ASN A 44 -15.47 0.51 10.21
CA ASN A 44 -16.81 0.21 9.67
C ASN A 44 -16.84 0.32 8.14
N PHE A 45 -16.17 1.35 7.57
CA PHE A 45 -15.98 1.48 6.12
C PHE A 45 -15.29 0.26 5.51
N PHE A 46 -14.26 -0.27 6.20
CA PHE A 46 -13.56 -1.48 5.79
C PHE A 46 -14.38 -2.74 6.11
N SER A 47 -14.92 -2.90 7.34
CA SER A 47 -15.70 -4.07 7.77
C SER A 47 -16.91 -4.37 6.88
N ASP A 48 -17.65 -3.34 6.46
CA ASP A 48 -18.85 -3.49 5.62
C ASP A 48 -18.52 -3.98 4.20
N TYR A 49 -17.27 -3.81 3.75
CA TYR A 49 -16.83 -4.20 2.39
C TYR A 49 -15.90 -5.42 2.37
N ILE A 50 -15.20 -5.69 3.47
CA ILE A 50 -13.94 -6.46 3.46
C ILE A 50 -14.01 -7.72 4.31
N GLY A 51 -14.96 -7.84 5.25
CA GLY A 51 -15.15 -9.06 6.03
C GLY A 51 -13.94 -9.47 6.87
N THR A 52 -12.94 -8.61 7.05
CA THR A 52 -11.80 -8.86 7.92
C THR A 52 -12.13 -8.37 9.32
N ASN A 53 -12.12 -9.28 10.29
CA ASN A 53 -11.95 -8.87 11.67
C ASN A 53 -10.58 -8.20 11.80
N ASN A 54 -10.50 -7.22 12.69
CA ASN A 54 -9.33 -6.39 12.99
C ASN A 54 -8.22 -7.22 13.68
N ASP A 55 -7.87 -8.38 13.12
CA ASP A 55 -6.80 -9.22 13.61
C ASP A 55 -5.50 -8.43 13.39
N ASP A 56 -4.80 -8.18 14.51
CA ASP A 56 -3.77 -7.17 14.73
C ASP A 56 -3.00 -6.70 13.49
N LEU A 57 -3.11 -5.41 13.16
CA LEU A 57 -2.28 -4.73 12.16
C LEU A 57 -0.80 -4.84 12.56
N ASN A 58 -0.12 -5.91 12.12
CA ASN A 58 1.22 -6.24 12.54
C ASN A 58 2.30 -5.51 11.72
N TRP A 59 2.27 -4.18 11.73
CA TRP A 59 3.21 -3.33 10.99
C TRP A 59 4.68 -3.63 11.34
N LYS A 60 4.95 -4.10 12.55
CA LYS A 60 6.30 -4.45 13.02
C LYS A 60 6.95 -5.51 12.15
N ILE A 61 6.16 -6.38 11.52
CA ILE A 61 6.66 -7.45 10.67
C ILE A 61 7.45 -6.94 9.46
N LEU A 62 7.15 -5.72 9.00
CA LEU A 62 7.87 -5.04 7.92
C LEU A 62 9.32 -4.70 8.27
N PHE A 63 9.68 -4.73 9.56
CA PHE A 63 10.99 -4.34 10.06
C PHE A 63 11.74 -5.46 10.81
N THR A 64 11.09 -6.59 11.08
CA THR A 64 11.64 -7.65 11.95
C THR A 64 12.93 -8.27 11.41
N ASP A 65 13.03 -8.50 10.11
CA ASP A 65 14.13 -9.27 9.52
C ASP A 65 15.23 -8.38 8.91
N ILE A 66 15.08 -7.05 8.93
CA ILE A 66 16.06 -6.10 8.39
C ILE A 66 17.47 -6.32 8.95
N PHE A 67 17.59 -6.56 10.25
CA PHE A 67 18.87 -6.68 10.95
C PHE A 67 19.41 -8.10 11.00
N LYS A 68 18.72 -9.07 10.41
CA LYS A 68 19.20 -10.45 10.33
C LYS A 68 20.23 -10.60 9.22
N SER A 69 21.08 -11.61 9.37
CA SER A 69 22.01 -12.03 8.33
C SER A 69 21.22 -12.78 7.26
N HIS A 70 21.44 -12.40 6.01
CA HIS A 70 20.81 -13.00 4.84
C HIS A 70 21.87 -13.41 3.84
N THR A 71 21.67 -14.56 3.19
CA THR A 71 22.64 -15.05 2.21
C THR A 71 22.44 -14.39 0.85
N ARG A 72 23.44 -14.53 -0.02
CA ARG A 72 23.35 -14.02 -1.39
C ARG A 72 22.30 -14.78 -2.18
N GLU A 73 22.17 -16.07 -1.94
CA GLU A 73 21.20 -16.96 -2.59
C GLU A 73 19.76 -16.51 -2.25
N GLU A 74 19.48 -16.15 -0.99
CA GLU A 74 18.17 -15.60 -0.59
C GLU A 74 17.84 -14.30 -1.34
N ALA A 75 18.83 -13.43 -1.55
CA ALA A 75 18.64 -12.23 -2.37
C ALA A 75 18.37 -12.60 -3.83
N GLU A 76 19.18 -13.49 -4.42
CA GLU A 76 19.03 -13.93 -5.81
C GLU A 76 17.68 -14.61 -6.06
N GLU A 77 17.14 -15.36 -5.10
CA GLU A 77 15.79 -15.94 -5.16
C GLU A 77 14.69 -14.89 -5.35
N ILE A 78 14.83 -13.72 -4.71
CA ILE A 78 13.91 -12.60 -4.89
C ILE A 78 14.02 -12.04 -6.32
N PHE A 79 15.24 -11.92 -6.87
CA PHE A 79 15.45 -11.43 -8.24
C PHE A 79 14.87 -12.36 -9.31
N ILE A 80 15.02 -13.67 -9.12
CA ILE A 80 14.59 -14.67 -10.11
C ILE A 80 13.10 -15.04 -9.97
N CYS A 81 12.36 -14.49 -9.01
CA CYS A 81 10.94 -14.81 -8.83
C CYS A 81 10.09 -14.40 -10.05
N GLY A 82 8.88 -14.96 -10.19
CA GLY A 82 7.95 -14.60 -11.26
C GLY A 82 8.33 -15.08 -12.66
N THR A 83 9.28 -16.01 -12.79
CA THR A 83 9.60 -16.67 -14.07
C THR A 83 8.82 -17.97 -14.22
N LYS A 84 8.84 -18.55 -15.43
CA LYS A 84 8.21 -19.86 -15.71
C LYS A 84 8.71 -20.98 -14.79
N LYS A 85 9.94 -20.90 -14.28
CA LYS A 85 10.56 -21.96 -13.46
C LYS A 85 10.51 -21.68 -11.95
N THR A 86 10.27 -20.43 -11.55
CA THR A 86 10.42 -19.97 -10.15
C THR A 86 9.11 -19.50 -9.53
N THR A 87 8.04 -19.37 -10.32
CA THR A 87 6.70 -19.07 -9.81
C THR A 87 6.16 -20.30 -9.08
N PRO A 88 5.84 -20.23 -7.78
CA PRO A 88 5.33 -21.36 -7.02
C PRO A 88 3.91 -21.74 -7.47
N PRO A 89 3.54 -23.04 -7.40
CA PRO A 89 2.15 -23.45 -7.61
C PRO A 89 1.24 -22.87 -6.52
N PRO A 90 -0.05 -22.58 -6.80
CA PRO A 90 -0.96 -21.99 -5.81
C PRO A 90 -1.08 -22.75 -4.49
N SER A 91 -0.89 -24.07 -4.49
CA SER A 91 -0.97 -24.93 -3.32
C SER A 91 0.20 -24.80 -2.34
N SER A 92 1.36 -24.32 -2.78
CA SER A 92 2.55 -24.17 -1.92
C SER A 92 2.69 -22.77 -1.31
N ILE A 93 1.72 -21.88 -1.59
CA ILE A 93 1.76 -20.48 -1.17
C ILE A 93 1.17 -20.37 0.24
N LEU A 94 2.01 -19.97 1.19
CA LEU A 94 1.62 -19.73 2.57
C LEU A 94 0.78 -18.45 2.65
N SER A 95 -0.24 -18.43 3.50
CA SER A 95 -1.08 -17.23 3.72
C SER A 95 -0.51 -16.27 4.78
N GLU A 96 0.69 -16.55 5.28
CA GLU A 96 1.36 -15.72 6.28
C GLU A 96 2.00 -14.49 5.63
N MET A 97 2.00 -13.37 6.35
CA MET A 97 2.64 -12.15 5.89
C MET A 97 4.17 -12.38 5.83
N PRO A 98 4.80 -12.12 4.68
CA PRO A 98 6.24 -12.27 4.56
C PRO A 98 6.94 -11.18 5.38
N LYS A 99 8.19 -11.44 5.74
CA LYS A 99 9.05 -10.52 6.49
C LYS A 99 10.03 -9.86 5.50
N PRO A 100 9.67 -8.71 4.90
CA PRO A 100 10.54 -8.07 3.92
C PRO A 100 11.81 -7.56 4.59
N TRP A 101 12.94 -7.69 3.91
CA TRP A 101 14.25 -7.24 4.39
C TRP A 101 15.11 -6.70 3.25
N PHE A 102 14.92 -7.16 2.02
CA PHE A 102 15.76 -6.83 0.88
C PHE A 102 15.64 -5.36 0.47
N TYR A 103 14.46 -4.76 0.63
CA TYR A 103 14.26 -3.33 0.42
C TYR A 103 15.23 -2.45 1.23
N SER A 104 15.59 -2.87 2.44
CA SER A 104 16.52 -2.13 3.29
C SER A 104 17.95 -2.16 2.71
N ARG A 105 18.32 -3.24 2.03
CA ARG A 105 19.62 -3.37 1.35
C ARG A 105 19.65 -2.53 0.08
N VAL A 106 18.55 -2.49 -0.66
CA VAL A 106 18.40 -1.58 -1.80
C VAL A 106 18.53 -0.13 -1.34
N PHE A 107 17.84 0.26 -0.26
CA PHE A 107 17.96 1.58 0.32
C PHE A 107 19.41 1.93 0.71
N ALA A 108 20.11 0.99 1.37
CA ALA A 108 21.49 1.17 1.78
C ALA A 108 22.43 1.37 0.58
N VAL A 109 22.29 0.54 -0.47
CA VAL A 109 23.11 0.64 -1.69
C VAL A 109 22.91 2.00 -2.38
N PHE A 110 21.65 2.43 -2.55
CA PHE A 110 21.35 3.73 -3.14
C PHE A 110 21.86 4.89 -2.28
N SER A 111 21.71 4.80 -0.96
CA SER A 111 22.17 5.83 -0.03
C SER A 111 23.70 5.94 -0.02
N ILE A 112 24.41 4.82 -0.01
CA ILE A 112 25.89 4.79 -0.09
C ILE A 112 26.34 5.41 -1.41
N ALA A 113 25.73 5.02 -2.54
CA ALA A 113 26.08 5.57 -3.84
C ALA A 113 25.79 7.08 -3.92
N ALA A 114 24.64 7.55 -3.38
CA ALA A 114 24.32 8.97 -3.29
C ALA A 114 25.32 9.74 -2.40
N VAL A 115 25.75 9.18 -1.27
CA VAL A 115 26.77 9.77 -0.40
C VAL A 115 28.12 9.87 -1.12
N LEU A 116 28.52 8.85 -1.88
CA LEU A 116 29.74 8.92 -2.69
C LEU A 116 29.67 10.02 -3.74
N LEU A 117 28.55 10.17 -4.44
CA LEU A 117 28.35 11.28 -5.38
C LEU A 117 28.29 12.65 -4.70
N TRP A 118 27.72 12.72 -3.50
CA TRP A 118 27.73 13.92 -2.67
C TRP A 118 29.17 14.32 -2.31
N ILE A 119 30.02 13.37 -1.89
CA ILE A 119 31.45 13.61 -1.65
C ILE A 119 32.14 14.11 -2.93
N CYS A 120 31.83 13.53 -4.09
CA CYS A 120 32.35 14.02 -5.38
C CYS A 120 31.94 15.46 -5.67
N CYS A 121 30.69 15.83 -5.38
CA CYS A 121 30.19 17.19 -5.54
C CYS A 121 30.89 18.17 -4.57
N THR A 122 31.00 17.83 -3.29
CA THR A 122 31.43 18.78 -2.24
C THR A 122 32.94 18.84 -2.06
N SER A 123 33.61 17.69 -2.00
CA SER A 123 35.04 17.62 -1.70
C SER A 123 35.89 17.80 -2.96
N PHE A 124 35.41 17.30 -4.11
CA PHE A 124 36.15 17.37 -5.37
C PHE A 124 35.61 18.43 -6.34
N GLN A 125 34.54 19.15 -5.96
CA GLN A 125 33.91 20.21 -6.76
C GLN A 125 33.53 19.75 -8.19
N ASN A 126 33.19 18.46 -8.34
CA ASN A 126 32.92 17.85 -9.63
C ASN A 126 31.42 17.94 -9.97
N SER A 127 31.03 18.99 -10.68
CA SER A 127 29.65 19.24 -11.11
C SER A 127 29.06 18.16 -12.02
N ASN A 128 29.89 17.36 -12.69
CA ASN A 128 29.40 16.25 -13.53
C ASN A 128 28.70 15.17 -12.72
N THR A 129 28.93 15.10 -11.41
CA THR A 129 28.27 14.14 -10.51
C THR A 129 26.89 14.61 -10.02
N LEU A 130 26.53 15.88 -10.28
CA LEU A 130 25.28 16.48 -9.84
C LEU A 130 24.02 15.78 -10.39
N PRO A 131 23.92 15.46 -11.71
CA PRO A 131 22.75 14.75 -12.22
C PRO A 131 22.62 13.35 -11.60
N GLY A 132 23.75 12.68 -11.35
CA GLY A 132 23.77 11.39 -10.68
C GLY A 132 23.29 11.48 -9.23
N LEU A 133 23.69 12.52 -8.50
CA LEU A 133 23.24 12.75 -7.12
C LEU A 133 21.72 13.01 -7.06
N ILE A 134 21.20 13.87 -7.94
CA ILE A 134 19.76 14.13 -8.06
C ILE A 134 19.00 12.83 -8.32
N MET A 135 19.47 12.03 -9.28
CA MET A 135 18.81 10.79 -9.69
C MET A 135 18.85 9.72 -8.59
N LEU A 136 20.03 9.43 -8.01
CA LEU A 136 20.15 8.43 -6.95
C LEU A 136 19.41 8.85 -5.68
N GLY A 137 19.48 10.13 -5.31
CA GLY A 137 18.75 10.68 -4.17
C GLY A 137 17.24 10.55 -4.33
N SER A 138 16.71 10.88 -5.52
CA SER A 138 15.28 10.79 -5.83
C SER A 138 14.79 9.35 -5.97
N LEU A 139 15.65 8.40 -6.34
CA LEU A 139 15.31 6.98 -6.49
C LEU A 139 15.36 6.20 -5.18
N ALA A 140 16.24 6.58 -4.25
CA ALA A 140 16.61 5.75 -3.11
C ALA A 140 15.41 5.21 -2.32
N VAL A 141 14.49 6.10 -1.93
CA VAL A 141 13.32 5.70 -1.12
C VAL A 141 12.19 5.15 -1.99
N PRO A 142 11.74 5.80 -3.09
CA PRO A 142 10.67 5.25 -3.93
C PRO A 142 10.96 3.83 -4.44
N LEU A 143 12.18 3.56 -4.88
CA LEU A 143 12.57 2.24 -5.35
C LEU A 143 12.59 1.22 -4.21
N SER A 144 13.06 1.60 -3.02
CA SER A 144 13.08 0.71 -1.86
C SER A 144 11.66 0.33 -1.43
N VAL A 145 10.74 1.30 -1.36
CA VAL A 145 9.33 1.02 -1.02
C VAL A 145 8.70 0.10 -2.07
N MET A 146 8.98 0.30 -3.36
CA MET A 146 8.54 -0.61 -4.43
C MET A 146 9.08 -2.03 -4.25
N ILE A 147 10.36 -2.19 -3.91
CA ILE A 147 10.96 -3.51 -3.64
C ILE A 147 10.32 -4.19 -2.43
N MET A 148 9.96 -3.42 -1.40
CA MET A 148 9.20 -3.99 -0.29
C MET A 148 7.83 -4.50 -0.75
N PHE A 149 7.13 -3.81 -1.66
CA PHE A 149 5.90 -4.36 -2.26
C PHE A 149 6.15 -5.63 -3.11
N LEU A 150 7.34 -5.75 -3.73
CA LEU A 150 7.73 -6.97 -4.43
C LEU A 150 7.88 -8.14 -3.46
N GLU A 151 8.55 -7.92 -2.31
CA GLU A 151 8.69 -8.92 -1.24
C GLU A 151 7.35 -9.29 -0.59
N LEU A 152 6.43 -8.31 -0.46
CA LEU A 152 5.08 -8.52 0.06
C LEU A 152 4.17 -9.29 -0.89
N ASN A 153 4.52 -9.39 -2.17
CA ASN A 153 3.78 -10.21 -3.12
C ASN A 153 4.07 -11.71 -2.92
N VAL A 154 3.38 -12.31 -1.96
CA VAL A 154 3.51 -13.74 -1.59
C VAL A 154 3.32 -14.69 -2.77
N TRP A 155 2.57 -14.27 -3.79
CA TRP A 155 2.37 -15.08 -4.99
C TRP A 155 3.65 -15.29 -5.81
N LYS A 156 4.66 -14.42 -5.66
CA LYS A 156 5.96 -14.51 -6.37
C LYS A 156 5.81 -14.73 -7.88
N ASP A 157 4.80 -14.11 -8.46
CA ASP A 157 4.30 -14.36 -9.83
C ASP A 157 4.56 -13.19 -10.79
N TYR A 158 5.30 -12.18 -10.32
CA TYR A 158 5.61 -10.98 -11.07
C TYR A 158 7.12 -10.79 -11.11
N SER A 159 7.70 -10.98 -12.29
CA SER A 159 9.15 -10.95 -12.46
C SER A 159 9.72 -9.55 -12.29
N LEU A 160 10.98 -9.47 -11.87
CA LEU A 160 11.70 -8.20 -11.78
C LEU A 160 11.75 -7.47 -13.13
N TYR A 161 11.81 -8.22 -14.24
CA TYR A 161 11.70 -7.64 -15.59
C TYR A 161 10.41 -6.82 -15.77
N ASN A 162 9.26 -7.37 -15.37
CA ASN A 162 7.99 -6.65 -15.45
C ASN A 162 7.95 -5.49 -14.44
N VAL A 163 8.49 -5.66 -13.24
CA VAL A 163 8.63 -4.58 -12.24
C VAL A 163 9.37 -3.39 -12.84
N ILE A 164 10.51 -3.62 -13.48
CA ILE A 164 11.31 -2.56 -14.12
C ILE A 164 10.54 -1.88 -15.25
N ILE A 165 9.81 -2.65 -16.07
CA ILE A 165 8.97 -2.10 -17.14
C ILE A 165 7.88 -1.19 -16.58
N VAL A 166 7.14 -1.64 -15.57
CA VAL A 166 6.06 -0.84 -14.98
C VAL A 166 6.63 0.39 -14.27
N PHE A 167 7.78 0.24 -13.59
CA PHE A 167 8.46 1.35 -12.95
C PHE A 167 8.89 2.42 -13.97
N LEU A 168 9.63 2.05 -15.02
CA LEU A 168 10.14 2.99 -16.00
C LEU A 168 9.04 3.50 -16.94
N ILE A 169 8.42 2.59 -17.69
CA ILE A 169 7.44 2.96 -18.72
C ILE A 169 6.14 3.41 -18.06
N GLY A 170 5.67 2.70 -17.03
CA GLY A 170 4.45 3.10 -16.32
C GLY A 170 4.62 4.41 -15.56
N GLY A 171 5.73 4.60 -14.85
CA GLY A 171 6.06 5.87 -14.19
C GLY A 171 6.05 7.05 -15.15
N CYS A 172 6.86 6.99 -16.22
CA CYS A 172 6.91 8.04 -17.23
C CYS A 172 5.57 8.25 -17.95
N ALA A 173 4.86 7.18 -18.30
CA ALA A 173 3.54 7.30 -18.95
C ALA A 173 2.52 7.96 -18.02
N SER A 174 2.60 7.73 -16.70
CA SER A 174 1.69 8.35 -15.73
C SER A 174 1.96 9.84 -15.54
N LEU A 175 3.22 10.29 -15.65
CA LEU A 175 3.56 11.71 -15.74
C LEU A 175 2.95 12.35 -17.00
N VAL A 176 3.13 11.72 -18.16
CA VAL A 176 2.54 12.20 -19.42
C VAL A 176 1.02 12.27 -19.32
N ALA A 177 0.38 11.23 -18.78
CA ALA A 177 -1.07 11.21 -18.59
C ALA A 177 -1.55 12.33 -17.66
N THR A 178 -0.85 12.55 -16.55
CA THR A 178 -1.15 13.62 -15.59
C THR A 178 -1.05 15.00 -16.26
N LEU A 179 0.08 15.28 -16.93
CA LEU A 179 0.31 16.56 -17.63
C LEU A 179 -0.70 16.79 -18.76
N PHE A 180 -1.08 15.73 -19.47
CA PHE A 180 -2.12 15.81 -20.49
C PHE A 180 -3.48 16.20 -19.89
N ILE A 181 -3.88 15.59 -18.76
CA ILE A 181 -5.12 15.94 -18.06
C ILE A 181 -5.09 17.40 -17.57
N ILE A 182 -3.98 17.82 -16.94
CA ILE A 182 -3.81 19.19 -16.44
C ILE A 182 -3.83 20.21 -17.58
N THR A 183 -3.29 19.87 -18.76
CA THR A 183 -3.35 20.74 -19.95
C THR A 183 -4.78 20.95 -20.44
N LEU A 184 -5.64 19.93 -20.34
CA LEU A 184 -7.06 20.04 -20.71
C LEU A 184 -7.89 20.76 -19.64
N PHE A 185 -7.50 20.62 -18.37
CA PHE A 185 -8.20 21.18 -17.22
C PHE A 185 -7.20 21.88 -16.30
N PRO A 186 -6.83 23.15 -16.58
CA PRO A 186 -5.85 23.87 -15.77
C PRO A 186 -6.29 23.99 -14.32
N THR A 187 -5.39 23.67 -13.38
CA THR A 187 -5.69 23.61 -11.94
C THR A 187 -5.65 24.98 -11.24
N GLY A 188 -5.09 26.02 -11.89
CA GLY A 188 -5.00 27.37 -11.32
C GLY A 188 -3.87 27.53 -10.30
N GLU A 189 -4.03 28.44 -9.34
CA GLU A 189 -3.09 28.59 -8.21
C GLU A 189 -3.21 27.41 -7.24
N LEU A 190 -2.13 27.10 -6.50
CA LEU A 190 -2.11 26.06 -5.45
C LEU A 190 -2.85 26.52 -4.18
N ASP A 191 -4.11 26.91 -4.33
CA ASP A 191 -5.05 27.10 -3.23
C ASP A 191 -5.72 25.75 -2.86
N TYR A 192 -6.76 25.79 -2.01
CA TYR A 192 -7.48 24.57 -1.62
C TYR A 192 -8.12 23.83 -2.81
N VAL A 193 -8.59 24.55 -3.81
CA VAL A 193 -9.24 23.97 -4.99
C VAL A 193 -8.17 23.45 -5.95
N GLY A 194 -7.12 24.22 -6.20
CA GLY A 194 -5.99 23.82 -7.01
C GLY A 194 -5.29 22.58 -6.47
N ALA A 195 -5.04 22.51 -5.16
CA ALA A 195 -4.47 21.33 -4.50
C ALA A 195 -5.35 20.08 -4.69
N PHE A 196 -6.68 20.23 -4.56
CA PHE A 196 -7.60 19.13 -4.82
C PHE A 196 -7.60 18.67 -6.29
N LEU A 197 -7.66 19.61 -7.23
CA LEU A 197 -7.66 19.30 -8.66
C LEU A 197 -6.33 18.67 -9.11
N THR A 198 -5.21 19.19 -8.63
CA THR A 198 -3.88 18.60 -8.85
C THR A 198 -3.87 17.17 -8.35
N GLY A 199 -4.20 16.93 -7.08
CA GLY A 199 -4.27 15.59 -6.51
C GLY A 199 -5.22 14.65 -7.27
N LEU A 200 -6.39 15.14 -7.72
CA LEU A 200 -7.32 14.35 -8.51
C LEU A 200 -6.74 13.94 -9.87
N PHE A 201 -6.15 14.88 -10.62
CA PHE A 201 -5.64 14.63 -11.97
C PHE A 201 -4.37 13.78 -11.96
N GLU A 202 -3.49 14.03 -11.00
CA GLU A 202 -2.31 13.24 -10.70
C GLU A 202 -2.64 11.78 -10.41
N GLU A 203 -3.58 11.54 -9.48
CA GLU A 203 -3.96 10.18 -9.12
C GLU A 203 -4.77 9.50 -10.23
N ALA A 204 -5.57 10.26 -11.00
CA ALA A 204 -6.27 9.74 -12.17
C ALA A 204 -5.28 9.29 -13.27
N GLY A 205 -4.26 10.10 -13.56
CA GLY A 205 -3.19 9.75 -14.50
C GLY A 205 -2.49 8.45 -14.11
N LYS A 206 -2.12 8.29 -12.84
CA LYS A 206 -1.53 7.03 -12.31
C LYS A 206 -2.51 5.87 -12.42
N ALA A 207 -3.77 6.05 -12.03
CA ALA A 207 -4.80 5.01 -12.06
C ALA A 207 -5.06 4.51 -13.49
N ILE A 208 -5.10 5.39 -14.50
CA ILE A 208 -5.24 5.00 -15.91
C ILE A 208 -4.11 4.06 -16.32
N ILE A 209 -2.86 4.39 -15.99
CA ILE A 209 -1.72 3.55 -16.34
C ILE A 209 -1.75 2.20 -15.61
N VAL A 210 -2.08 2.20 -14.31
CA VAL A 210 -2.25 0.96 -13.54
C VAL A 210 -3.34 0.07 -14.15
N TYR A 211 -4.47 0.66 -14.56
CA TYR A 211 -5.55 -0.04 -15.26
C TYR A 211 -5.06 -0.70 -16.55
N LEU A 212 -4.25 -0.02 -17.36
CA LEU A 212 -3.74 -0.58 -18.62
C LEU A 212 -2.86 -1.81 -18.40
N PHE A 213 -2.05 -1.83 -17.34
CA PHE A 213 -1.27 -3.02 -16.96
C PHE A 213 -2.16 -4.14 -16.43
N LEU A 214 -3.11 -3.82 -15.54
CA LEU A 214 -4.01 -4.81 -14.94
C LEU A 214 -4.98 -5.44 -15.95
N LYS A 215 -5.49 -4.67 -16.93
CA LYS A 215 -6.39 -5.14 -17.99
C LYS A 215 -5.77 -6.25 -18.84
N ARG A 216 -4.45 -6.22 -19.01
CA ARG A 216 -3.71 -7.24 -19.80
C ARG A 216 -3.47 -8.54 -19.01
N MET A 217 -3.88 -8.60 -17.74
CA MET A 217 -3.65 -9.77 -16.89
C MET A 217 -4.86 -10.71 -16.89
N HIS A 218 -4.61 -12.00 -17.04
CA HIS A 218 -5.67 -13.02 -16.96
C HIS A 218 -6.23 -13.21 -15.54
N ARG A 219 -5.37 -13.12 -14.51
CA ARG A 219 -5.77 -13.34 -13.11
C ARG A 219 -5.14 -12.31 -12.18
N PRO A 220 -5.71 -11.10 -12.07
CA PRO A 220 -5.21 -10.10 -11.13
C PRO A 220 -5.52 -10.50 -9.68
N THR A 221 -4.52 -10.36 -8.81
CA THR A 221 -4.63 -10.55 -7.34
C THR A 221 -4.42 -9.23 -6.62
N ILE A 222 -4.90 -9.11 -5.39
CA ILE A 222 -4.81 -7.85 -4.63
C ILE A 222 -3.34 -7.47 -4.40
N LEU A 223 -2.52 -8.42 -3.93
CA LEU A 223 -1.10 -8.19 -3.67
C LEU A 223 -0.32 -7.83 -4.94
N ARG A 224 -0.65 -8.46 -6.07
CA ARG A 224 0.00 -8.12 -7.35
C ARG A 224 -0.42 -6.73 -7.86
N ALA A 225 -1.66 -6.33 -7.61
CA ALA A 225 -2.11 -4.99 -7.99
C ALA A 225 -1.56 -3.89 -7.07
N LEU A 226 -1.36 -4.18 -5.77
CA LEU A 226 -0.56 -3.32 -4.88
C LEU A 226 0.85 -3.11 -5.45
N LEU A 227 1.52 -4.20 -5.86
CA LEU A 227 2.86 -4.13 -6.48
C LEU A 227 2.86 -3.31 -7.77
N ILE A 228 1.94 -3.58 -8.70
CA ILE A 228 1.87 -2.83 -9.98
C ILE A 228 1.62 -1.34 -9.71
N GLY A 229 0.70 -1.01 -8.81
CA GLY A 229 0.47 0.36 -8.39
C GLY A 229 1.70 1.00 -7.77
N ALA A 230 2.39 0.30 -6.85
CA ALA A 230 3.63 0.77 -6.24
C ALA A 230 4.74 1.01 -7.28
N CYS A 231 4.86 0.16 -8.32
CA CYS A 231 5.81 0.37 -9.41
C CYS A 231 5.53 1.67 -10.17
N VAL A 232 4.27 1.91 -10.58
CA VAL A 232 3.88 3.14 -11.28
C VAL A 232 4.13 4.36 -10.39
N GLY A 233 3.69 4.31 -9.13
CA GLY A 233 3.86 5.39 -8.16
C GLY A 233 5.32 5.67 -7.82
N ALA A 234 6.18 4.64 -7.74
CA ALA A 234 7.61 4.80 -7.52
C ALA A 234 8.31 5.45 -8.70
N GLY A 235 7.96 5.06 -9.93
CA GLY A 235 8.48 5.71 -11.13
C GLY A 235 8.06 7.18 -11.18
N PHE A 236 6.77 7.46 -10.99
CA PHE A 236 6.25 8.82 -10.91
C PHE A 236 7.00 9.65 -9.87
N ALA A 237 7.06 9.17 -8.62
CA ALA A 237 7.72 9.86 -7.51
C ALA A 237 9.19 10.16 -7.78
N ALA A 238 9.93 9.19 -8.32
CA ALA A 238 11.37 9.34 -8.56
C ALA A 238 11.66 10.39 -9.64
N PHE A 239 11.00 10.31 -10.79
CA PHE A 239 11.25 11.24 -11.89
C PHE A 239 10.74 12.65 -11.59
N GLU A 240 9.59 12.77 -10.92
CA GLU A 240 9.07 14.05 -10.48
C GLU A 240 9.98 14.71 -9.42
N SER A 241 10.42 13.94 -8.42
CA SER A 241 11.33 14.45 -7.37
C SER A 241 12.68 14.90 -7.94
N ALA A 242 13.18 14.22 -8.98
CA ALA A 242 14.39 14.64 -9.67
C ALA A 242 14.20 16.01 -10.35
N GLY A 243 13.04 16.24 -10.98
CA GLY A 243 12.67 17.53 -11.55
C GLY A 243 12.57 18.64 -10.51
N TYR A 244 11.90 18.38 -9.38
CA TYR A 244 11.83 19.33 -8.26
C TYR A 244 13.22 19.65 -7.69
N SER A 245 14.06 18.64 -7.49
CA SER A 245 15.44 18.83 -7.00
C SER A 245 16.25 19.69 -7.95
N PHE A 246 16.11 19.47 -9.27
CA PHE A 246 16.75 20.29 -10.29
C PHE A 246 16.25 21.74 -10.27
N ASN A 247 14.94 21.96 -10.16
CA ASN A 247 14.38 23.32 -10.05
C ASN A 247 14.84 24.02 -8.75
N CYS A 248 14.91 23.31 -7.63
CA CYS A 248 15.48 23.83 -6.38
C CYS A 248 16.97 24.20 -6.53
N PHE A 249 17.73 23.41 -7.29
CA PHE A 249 19.11 23.73 -7.64
C PHE A 249 19.19 25.05 -8.44
N LEU A 250 18.35 25.22 -9.45
CA LEU A 250 18.34 26.46 -10.26
C LEU A 250 17.90 27.68 -9.44
N ALA A 251 16.97 27.51 -8.51
CA ALA A 251 16.43 28.60 -7.70
C ALA A 251 17.33 29.04 -6.54
N GLY A 252 18.00 28.09 -5.87
CA GLY A 252 18.73 28.34 -4.63
C GLY A 252 20.04 27.55 -4.46
N GLY A 253 20.53 26.93 -5.53
CA GLY A 253 21.79 26.21 -5.56
C GLY A 253 21.78 24.87 -4.83
N PHE A 254 22.98 24.38 -4.51
CA PHE A 254 23.19 23.03 -3.97
C PHE A 254 22.45 22.75 -2.67
N SER A 255 22.36 23.73 -1.75
CA SER A 255 21.68 23.53 -0.47
C SER A 255 20.17 23.31 -0.64
N PHE A 256 19.52 24.09 -1.50
CA PHE A 256 18.09 23.94 -1.79
C PHE A 256 17.78 22.60 -2.45
N MET A 257 18.63 22.18 -3.39
CA MET A 257 18.55 20.86 -4.00
C MET A 257 18.66 19.75 -2.95
N MET A 258 19.67 19.79 -2.08
CA MET A 258 19.85 18.77 -1.04
C MET A 258 18.67 18.72 -0.07
N ASN A 259 18.16 19.88 0.36
CA ASN A 259 16.97 19.96 1.21
C ASN A 259 15.76 19.30 0.53
N ASN A 260 15.56 19.54 -0.78
CA ASN A 260 14.49 18.90 -1.53
C ASN A 260 14.65 17.38 -1.59
N ILE A 261 15.85 16.89 -1.92
CA ILE A 261 16.16 15.45 -1.97
C ILE A 261 15.85 14.79 -0.63
N PHE A 262 16.33 15.36 0.48
CA PHE A 262 16.09 14.80 1.82
C PHE A 262 14.62 14.82 2.20
N LEU A 263 13.92 15.95 2.01
CA LEU A 263 12.53 16.10 2.39
C LEU A 263 11.62 15.15 1.60
N ARG A 264 11.76 15.14 0.26
CA ARG A 264 10.96 14.26 -0.59
C ARG A 264 11.30 12.79 -0.35
N GLY A 265 12.57 12.46 -0.10
CA GLY A 265 12.98 11.12 0.29
C GLY A 265 12.37 10.68 1.62
N PHE A 266 12.37 11.53 2.64
CA PHE A 266 11.80 11.23 3.96
C PHE A 266 10.29 10.98 3.91
N LEU A 267 9.56 11.76 3.10
CA LEU A 267 8.11 11.65 2.97
C LEU A 267 7.65 10.63 1.91
N ALA A 268 8.54 10.18 1.02
CA ALA A 268 8.24 9.23 -0.05
C ALA A 268 7.52 7.94 0.39
N PRO A 269 7.78 7.34 1.57
CA PRO A 269 7.05 6.15 2.02
C PRO A 269 5.55 6.37 2.18
N GLY A 270 5.10 7.62 2.39
CA GLY A 270 3.70 7.99 2.53
C GLY A 270 3.06 8.65 1.30
N GLY A 271 3.80 8.77 0.20
CA GLY A 271 3.41 9.54 -0.98
C GLY A 271 2.93 8.69 -2.16
N HIS A 272 3.26 9.12 -3.38
CA HIS A 272 2.75 8.54 -4.63
C HIS A 272 2.90 7.01 -4.74
N VAL A 273 3.94 6.41 -4.16
CA VAL A 273 4.14 4.94 -4.20
C VAL A 273 2.95 4.21 -3.57
N VAL A 274 2.58 4.60 -2.36
CA VAL A 274 1.47 3.96 -1.63
C VAL A 274 0.12 4.41 -2.17
N TRP A 275 -0.01 5.66 -2.65
CA TRP A 275 -1.25 6.15 -3.25
C TRP A 275 -1.62 5.40 -4.53
N ALA A 276 -0.65 5.17 -5.41
CA ALA A 276 -0.85 4.37 -6.62
C ALA A 276 -1.08 2.88 -6.30
N ALA A 277 -0.44 2.34 -5.25
CA ALA A 277 -0.69 0.98 -4.77
C ALA A 277 -2.16 0.80 -4.33
N ILE A 278 -2.70 1.74 -3.55
CA ILE A 278 -4.11 1.74 -3.14
C ILE A 278 -5.04 1.74 -4.36
N SER A 279 -4.76 2.59 -5.36
CA SER A 279 -5.52 2.64 -6.61
C SER A 279 -5.51 1.30 -7.35
N GLY A 280 -4.36 0.62 -7.43
CA GLY A 280 -4.26 -0.71 -8.04
C GLY A 280 -5.09 -1.76 -7.33
N ALA A 281 -4.97 -1.84 -5.99
CA ALA A 281 -5.77 -2.76 -5.18
C ALA A 281 -7.28 -2.51 -5.34
N ALA A 282 -7.69 -1.24 -5.36
CA ALA A 282 -9.09 -0.83 -5.53
C ALA A 282 -9.71 -1.38 -6.82
N MET A 283 -8.98 -1.39 -7.94
CA MET A 283 -9.46 -1.92 -9.21
C MET A 283 -9.73 -3.43 -9.14
N VAL A 284 -8.82 -4.18 -8.52
CA VAL A 284 -8.96 -5.64 -8.37
C VAL A 284 -10.10 -5.98 -7.42
N ILE A 285 -10.23 -5.24 -6.31
CA ILE A 285 -11.33 -5.41 -5.35
C ILE A 285 -12.68 -5.17 -6.05
N ALA A 286 -12.82 -4.07 -6.81
CA ALA A 286 -14.03 -3.77 -7.55
C ALA A 286 -14.35 -4.86 -8.59
N SER A 287 -13.36 -5.31 -9.36
CA SER A 287 -13.49 -6.39 -10.35
C SER A 287 -13.96 -7.71 -9.72
N LYS A 288 -13.35 -8.12 -8.61
CA LYS A 288 -13.71 -9.36 -7.91
C LYS A 288 -15.09 -9.29 -7.29
N ALA A 289 -15.42 -8.17 -6.66
CA ALA A 289 -16.76 -7.95 -6.10
C ALA A 289 -17.85 -7.88 -7.20
N ALA A 290 -17.50 -7.45 -8.42
CA ALA A 290 -18.39 -7.47 -9.59
C ALA A 290 -18.50 -8.86 -10.24
N ALA A 291 -17.63 -9.81 -9.88
CA ALA A 291 -17.41 -11.06 -10.61
C ALA A 291 -17.19 -10.84 -12.13
N LYS A 292 -16.54 -9.73 -12.50
CA LYS A 292 -16.28 -9.34 -13.89
C LYS A 292 -14.79 -9.07 -14.10
N PRO A 293 -14.23 -9.32 -15.30
CA PRO A 293 -12.84 -8.97 -15.59
C PRO A 293 -12.62 -7.45 -15.45
N ILE A 294 -11.35 -7.03 -15.41
CA ILE A 294 -10.99 -5.62 -15.36
C ILE A 294 -11.29 -4.99 -16.72
N ASP A 295 -12.24 -4.04 -16.74
CA ASP A 295 -12.58 -3.28 -17.92
C ASP A 295 -13.03 -1.85 -17.54
N SER A 296 -13.37 -1.02 -18.53
CA SER A 296 -13.64 0.42 -18.38
C SER A 296 -14.73 0.76 -17.35
N TYR A 297 -15.66 -0.15 -17.07
CA TYR A 297 -16.70 0.06 -16.05
C TYR A 297 -16.13 0.34 -14.64
N ILE A 298 -14.89 -0.09 -14.36
CA ILE A 298 -14.26 0.10 -13.05
C ILE A 298 -14.17 1.58 -12.67
N PHE A 299 -13.93 2.46 -13.63
CA PHE A 299 -13.83 3.90 -13.38
C PHE A 299 -15.18 4.53 -12.93
N SER A 300 -16.30 3.86 -13.22
CA SER A 300 -17.63 4.27 -12.75
C SER A 300 -18.14 3.42 -11.59
N ASP A 301 -17.36 2.43 -11.14
CA ASP A 301 -17.77 1.53 -10.07
C ASP A 301 -17.62 2.22 -8.71
N SER A 302 -18.72 2.31 -7.96
CA SER A 302 -18.73 2.97 -6.64
C SER A 302 -17.70 2.41 -5.65
N ARG A 303 -17.29 1.15 -5.79
CA ARG A 303 -16.31 0.48 -4.93
C ARG A 303 -14.91 0.98 -5.19
N PHE A 304 -14.57 1.06 -6.48
CA PHE A 304 -13.33 1.65 -6.92
C PHE A 304 -13.28 3.12 -6.50
N LEU A 305 -14.31 3.90 -6.82
CA LEU A 305 -14.35 5.34 -6.53
C LEU A 305 -14.18 5.65 -5.03
N ARG A 306 -14.78 4.86 -4.14
CA ARG A 306 -14.62 5.03 -2.69
C ARG A 306 -13.20 4.80 -2.20
N LEU A 307 -12.52 3.77 -2.70
CA LEU A 307 -11.13 3.48 -2.35
C LEU A 307 -10.16 4.43 -3.05
N PHE A 308 -10.46 4.82 -4.29
CA PHE A 308 -9.69 5.79 -5.07
C PHE A 308 -9.80 7.22 -4.52
N ALA A 309 -10.89 7.56 -3.82
CA ALA A 309 -10.99 8.83 -3.11
C ALA A 309 -9.93 8.98 -2.01
N ILE A 310 -9.43 7.88 -1.43
CA ILE A 310 -8.40 7.92 -0.39
C ILE A 310 -7.10 8.57 -0.90
N PRO A 311 -6.42 8.05 -1.94
CA PRO A 311 -5.20 8.69 -2.46
C PRO A 311 -5.45 10.11 -2.96
N VAL A 312 -6.61 10.39 -3.58
CA VAL A 312 -6.96 11.76 -4.02
C VAL A 312 -7.01 12.73 -2.84
N VAL A 313 -7.68 12.35 -1.74
CA VAL A 313 -7.77 13.20 -0.55
C VAL A 313 -6.41 13.32 0.15
N LEU A 314 -5.64 12.23 0.27
CA LEU A 314 -4.30 12.27 0.86
C LEU A 314 -3.39 13.21 0.07
N HIS A 315 -3.44 13.15 -1.26
CA HIS A 315 -2.66 14.03 -2.13
C HIS A 315 -3.13 15.48 -2.03
N ALA A 316 -4.44 15.72 -2.14
CA ALA A 316 -4.99 17.06 -1.99
C ALA A 316 -4.60 17.71 -0.65
N LEU A 317 -4.62 16.94 0.45
CA LEU A 317 -4.19 17.42 1.77
C LEU A 317 -2.68 17.63 1.85
N TRP A 318 -1.88 16.88 1.10
CA TRP A 318 -0.43 17.05 1.02
C TRP A 318 -0.04 18.35 0.30
N ASP A 319 -0.73 18.68 -0.81
CA ASP A 319 -0.54 19.94 -1.55
C ASP A 319 -1.25 21.15 -0.92
N CYS A 320 -2.17 20.90 0.01
CA CYS A 320 -2.99 21.94 0.62
C CYS A 320 -2.14 22.91 1.47
N PRO A 321 -2.49 24.21 1.47
CA PRO A 321 -1.89 25.20 2.39
C PRO A 321 -1.95 24.80 3.88
N LEU A 322 -2.80 23.84 4.26
CA LEU A 322 -2.83 23.29 5.62
C LEU A 322 -1.49 22.69 6.05
N CYS A 323 -0.73 22.11 5.12
CA CYS A 323 0.60 21.54 5.38
C CYS A 323 1.58 22.58 5.93
N SER A 324 1.47 23.83 5.49
CA SER A 324 2.30 24.93 5.99
C SER A 324 1.72 25.63 7.22
N ALA A 325 0.44 25.38 7.55
CA ALA A 325 -0.25 26.01 8.68
C ALA A 325 -0.13 25.24 10.01
N ILE A 326 -0.10 23.90 9.98
CA ILE A 326 -0.13 23.06 11.19
C ILE A 326 1.25 22.47 11.47
N LEU A 327 1.93 22.99 12.50
CA LEU A 327 3.22 22.51 13.01
C LEU A 327 4.23 22.18 11.88
N PRO A 328 4.53 23.14 10.99
CA PRO A 328 5.34 22.89 9.79
C PRO A 328 6.77 22.46 10.10
N GLU A 329 7.33 22.92 11.22
CA GLU A 329 8.70 22.61 11.67
C GLU A 329 8.96 21.11 11.86
N ILE A 330 7.90 20.34 12.14
CA ILE A 330 7.98 18.88 12.33
C ILE A 330 7.26 18.10 11.23
N TYR A 331 6.79 18.76 10.17
CA TYR A 331 6.02 18.14 9.09
C TYR A 331 4.83 17.30 9.60
N ALA A 332 4.11 17.80 10.61
CA ALA A 332 3.07 17.03 11.31
C ALA A 332 1.98 16.50 10.37
N VAL A 333 1.51 17.34 9.44
CA VAL A 333 0.47 16.95 8.47
C VAL A 333 0.99 15.86 7.51
N PRO A 334 2.12 16.02 6.80
CA PRO A 334 2.68 14.94 5.99
C PRO A 334 2.91 13.63 6.74
N ILE A 335 3.42 13.69 7.98
CA ILE A 335 3.64 12.49 8.80
C ILE A 335 2.30 11.83 9.16
N PHE A 336 1.28 12.61 9.50
CA PHE A 336 -0.07 12.07 9.76
C PHE A 336 -0.65 11.40 8.51
N LEU A 337 -0.55 12.04 7.34
CA LEU A 337 -1.00 11.47 6.07
C LEU A 337 -0.26 10.17 5.73
N LEU A 338 1.05 10.11 5.99
CA LEU A 338 1.84 8.89 5.85
C LEU A 338 1.27 7.77 6.73
N VAL A 339 1.02 8.03 8.01
CA VAL A 339 0.44 7.04 8.93
C VAL A 339 -0.92 6.56 8.43
N CYS A 340 -1.79 7.48 7.98
CA CYS A 340 -3.08 7.15 7.40
C CYS A 340 -2.97 6.26 6.16
N ALA A 341 -2.07 6.58 5.23
CA ALA A 341 -1.82 5.79 4.02
C ALA A 341 -1.39 4.36 4.38
N TRP A 342 -0.50 4.22 5.35
CA TRP A 342 0.02 2.93 5.79
C TRP A 342 -0.98 2.05 6.52
N ILE A 343 -1.90 2.65 7.29
CA ILE A 343 -3.03 1.89 7.86
C ILE A 343 -3.85 1.27 6.73
N VAL A 344 -4.15 2.03 5.66
CA VAL A 344 -4.89 1.51 4.50
C VAL A 344 -4.10 0.42 3.77
N ILE A 345 -2.79 0.61 3.55
CA ILE A 345 -1.94 -0.40 2.93
C ILE A 345 -1.92 -1.71 3.72
N LEU A 346 -1.76 -1.66 5.04
CA LEU A 346 -1.75 -2.86 5.89
C LEU A 346 -3.09 -3.60 5.83
N LEU A 347 -4.21 -2.87 5.80
CA LEU A 347 -5.54 -3.45 5.61
C LEU A 347 -5.63 -4.16 4.24
N LEU A 348 -5.16 -3.53 3.16
CA LEU A 348 -5.16 -4.12 1.82
C LEU A 348 -4.22 -5.31 1.69
N ILE A 349 -3.08 -5.32 2.39
CA ILE A 349 -2.18 -6.47 2.46
C ILE A 349 -2.87 -7.64 3.16
N ASN A 350 -3.49 -7.41 4.33
CA ASN A 350 -4.24 -8.43 5.05
C ASN A 350 -5.38 -9.02 4.19
N MET A 351 -6.07 -8.19 3.40
CA MET A 351 -7.03 -8.67 2.41
C MET A 351 -6.41 -9.56 1.36
N GLY A 352 -5.26 -9.17 0.82
CA GLY A 352 -4.52 -9.95 -0.16
C GLY A 352 -4.07 -11.31 0.39
N LEU A 353 -3.66 -11.36 1.67
CA LEU A 353 -3.32 -12.61 2.36
C LEU A 353 -4.55 -13.48 2.63
N ALA A 354 -5.69 -12.88 3.00
CA ALA A 354 -6.96 -13.59 3.13
C ALA A 354 -7.41 -14.20 1.79
N GLU A 355 -7.18 -13.50 0.69
CA GLU A 355 -7.40 -14.01 -0.66
C GLU A 355 -6.53 -15.25 -0.98
N VAL A 356 -5.25 -15.23 -0.59
CA VAL A 356 -4.36 -16.40 -0.70
C VAL A 356 -4.94 -17.57 0.09
N ALA A 357 -5.30 -17.36 1.36
CA ALA A 357 -5.83 -18.41 2.23
C ALA A 357 -7.10 -19.07 1.66
N GLN A 358 -7.99 -18.28 1.05
CA GLN A 358 -9.21 -18.79 0.42
C GLN A 358 -8.91 -19.66 -0.80
N ILE A 359 -7.94 -19.28 -1.63
CA ILE A 359 -7.55 -20.02 -2.83
C ILE A 359 -6.86 -21.33 -2.44
N SER A 360 -5.92 -21.30 -1.48
CA SER A 360 -5.22 -22.50 -1.01
C SER A 360 -6.18 -23.52 -0.39
N ARG A 361 -7.21 -23.07 0.35
CA ARG A 361 -8.27 -23.97 0.86
C ARG A 361 -9.10 -24.61 -0.25
N LYS A 362 -9.43 -23.87 -1.32
CA LYS A 362 -10.18 -24.43 -2.45
C LYS A 362 -9.36 -25.48 -3.22
N SER A 363 -8.04 -25.30 -3.35
CA SER A 363 -7.17 -26.28 -4.02
C SER A 363 -6.92 -27.55 -3.20
N LEU A 364 -7.09 -27.51 -1.87
CA LEU A 364 -6.96 -28.71 -1.02
C LEU A 364 -8.24 -29.57 -0.98
N ASN A 365 -9.38 -28.99 -1.37
CA ASN A 365 -10.69 -29.65 -1.38
C ASN A 365 -11.09 -30.16 -2.79
N GLN A 366 -10.21 -30.01 -3.78
CA GLN A 366 -10.33 -30.57 -5.14
C GLN A 366 -9.24 -31.61 -5.32
#